data_AF-A0A960ZVY3-F1
#
_entry.id   AF-A0A960ZVY3-F1
#
_cell.length_a   1.000
_cell.length_b   1.000
_cell.length_c   1.000
_cell.angle_alpha   90.00
_cell.angle_beta   90.00
_cell.angle_gamma   90.00
#
_symmetry.space_group_name_H-M   'P 1'
#
loop_
_entity.id
_entity.type
_entity.pdbx_description
1 polymer ?
#
loop_
_entity_poly.entity_id
_entity_poly.type
_entity_poly.pdbx_seq_one_letter_code
_entity_poly.pdbx_strand_id
1 'polypeptide(L)'
;MAKQLIFDENARHSLLRGVTKLAKAVKATLGPAGRNVILEKKFGSPTITKDGVTVAKEIELPDPYENMGAQLIKEVSSKTSDIAGDGTTTATVLAEAIYSEGLRNVTAGANPTSLQRGILKATEAIVAKLKEISTPVKDSKEVA
;
A
#
# COMPACT_ATOMS: atom_id res chain seq x y z
N MET A 1 12.36 -2.38 -27.78
CA MET A 1 10.89 -2.47 -27.88
C MET A 1 10.31 -1.06 -27.87
N ALA A 2 9.31 -0.76 -28.70
CA ALA A 2 8.68 0.56 -28.74
C ALA A 2 7.88 0.85 -27.47
N LYS A 3 7.72 2.12 -27.10
CA LYS A 3 6.91 2.52 -25.93
C LYS A 3 5.43 2.38 -26.25
N GLN A 4 4.66 1.81 -25.31
CA GLN A 4 3.21 1.77 -25.39
C GLN A 4 2.62 2.97 -24.63
N LEU A 5 1.59 3.58 -25.19
CA LEU A 5 0.92 4.75 -24.63
C LEU A 5 -0.54 4.41 -24.32
N ILE A 6 -0.96 4.67 -23.08
CA ILE A 6 -2.33 4.51 -22.60
C ILE A 6 -2.70 5.75 -21.81
N PHE A 7 -3.95 6.19 -21.94
CA PHE A 7 -4.42 7.45 -21.37
C PHE A 7 -5.73 7.28 -20.60
N ASP A 8 -6.08 8.35 -19.88
CA ASP A 8 -7.36 8.53 -19.24
C ASP A 8 -7.80 7.36 -18.35
N GLU A 9 -9.05 6.94 -18.50
CA GLU A 9 -9.68 5.93 -17.67
C GLU A 9 -9.01 4.56 -17.83
N ASN A 10 -8.60 4.20 -19.04
CA ASN A 10 -7.91 2.94 -19.31
C ASN A 10 -6.57 2.83 -18.56
N ALA A 11 -5.82 3.94 -18.48
CA ALA A 11 -4.59 4.01 -17.71
C ALA A 11 -4.86 3.85 -16.21
N ARG A 12 -5.85 4.59 -15.69
CA ARG A 12 -6.18 4.58 -14.26
C ARG A 12 -6.72 3.25 -13.79
N HIS A 13 -7.59 2.58 -14.56
CA HIS A 13 -8.07 1.24 -14.22
C HIS A 13 -6.97 0.19 -14.22
N SER A 14 -6.03 0.28 -15.16
CA SER A 14 -4.88 -0.64 -15.19
C SER A 14 -4.00 -0.47 -13.95
N LEU A 15 -3.72 0.76 -13.55
CA LEU A 15 -3.03 1.03 -12.28
C LEU A 15 -3.82 0.50 -11.07
N LEU A 16 -5.14 0.75 -11.00
CA LEU A 16 -5.98 0.27 -9.90
C LEU A 16 -5.96 -1.26 -9.77
N ARG A 17 -6.01 -2.00 -10.88
CA ARG A 17 -5.92 -3.47 -10.87
C ARG A 17 -4.60 -3.93 -10.26
N GLY A 18 -3.50 -3.27 -10.63
CA GLY A 18 -2.17 -3.49 -10.05
C GLY A 18 -2.10 -3.25 -8.54
N VAL A 19 -2.52 -2.05 -8.12
CA VAL A 19 -2.64 -1.64 -6.71
C VAL A 19 -3.43 -2.67 -5.91
N THR A 20 -4.61 -3.04 -6.42
CA THR A 20 -5.53 -3.97 -5.75
C THR A 20 -4.96 -5.37 -5.63
N LYS A 21 -4.26 -5.87 -6.67
CA LYS A 21 -3.63 -7.21 -6.64
C LYS A 21 -2.56 -7.28 -5.54
N LEU A 22 -1.68 -6.28 -5.47
CA LEU A 22 -0.65 -6.25 -4.43
C LEU A 22 -1.26 -6.09 -3.03
N ALA A 23 -2.17 -5.13 -2.87
CA ALA A 23 -2.80 -4.86 -1.59
C ALA A 23 -3.59 -6.07 -1.06
N LYS A 24 -4.26 -6.83 -1.95
CA LYS A 24 -4.96 -8.07 -1.57
C LYS A 24 -4.04 -9.14 -1.00
N ALA A 25 -2.84 -9.30 -1.54
CA ALA A 25 -1.88 -10.26 -1.03
C ALA A 25 -1.32 -9.82 0.34
N VAL A 26 -0.96 -8.54 0.46
CA VAL A 26 -0.38 -7.98 1.69
C VAL A 26 -1.40 -7.91 2.83
N LYS A 27 -2.64 -7.48 2.57
CA LYS A 27 -3.67 -7.35 3.61
C LYS A 27 -4.09 -8.68 4.23
N ALA A 28 -3.85 -9.80 3.54
CA ALA A 28 -4.12 -11.12 4.09
C ALA A 28 -3.31 -11.40 5.37
N THR A 29 -2.17 -10.72 5.55
CA THR A 29 -1.28 -10.91 6.70
C THR A 29 -1.52 -9.94 7.84
N LEU A 30 -2.46 -8.99 7.71
CA LEU A 30 -2.67 -7.93 8.70
C LEU A 30 -3.21 -8.47 10.04
N GLY A 31 -2.59 -8.04 11.13
CA GLY A 31 -3.08 -8.23 12.50
C GLY A 31 -2.81 -9.62 13.09
N PRO A 32 -3.25 -9.86 14.34
CA PRO A 32 -2.97 -11.10 15.07
C PRO A 32 -3.57 -12.35 14.41
N ALA A 33 -4.70 -12.17 13.70
CA ALA A 33 -5.36 -13.21 12.93
C ALA A 33 -4.91 -13.25 11.45
N GLY A 34 -3.80 -12.58 11.11
CA GLY A 34 -3.22 -12.59 9.78
C GLY A 34 -2.95 -14.00 9.28
N ARG A 35 -3.31 -14.27 8.03
CA ARG A 35 -3.09 -15.56 7.36
C ARG A 35 -1.68 -15.62 6.80
N ASN A 36 -1.19 -16.84 6.64
CA ASN A 36 0.09 -17.07 5.99
C ASN A 36 -0.02 -16.87 4.48
N VAL A 37 1.02 -16.29 3.90
CA VAL A 37 1.25 -16.26 2.45
C VAL A 37 2.37 -17.24 2.14
N ILE A 38 2.19 -18.02 1.07
CA ILE A 38 3.15 -18.99 0.58
C ILE A 38 3.82 -18.38 -0.65
N LEU A 39 5.14 -18.23 -0.60
CA LEU A 39 5.96 -17.65 -1.65
C LEU A 39 6.80 -18.76 -2.28
N GLU A 40 6.70 -18.89 -3.60
CA GLU A 40 7.52 -19.82 -4.37
C GLU A 40 9.01 -19.45 -4.28
N LYS A 41 9.87 -20.45 -4.25
CA LYS A 41 11.32 -20.30 -4.42
C LYS A 41 11.76 -21.10 -5.64
N LYS A 42 12.69 -20.55 -6.42
CA LYS A 42 13.26 -21.23 -7.60
C LYS A 42 13.91 -22.58 -7.27
N PHE A 43 14.39 -22.74 -6.04
CA PHE A 43 14.99 -23.98 -5.54
C PHE A 43 14.59 -24.20 -4.08
N GLY A 44 14.38 -25.47 -3.69
CA GLY A 44 14.05 -25.85 -2.31
C GLY A 44 12.57 -25.71 -1.96
N SER A 45 12.28 -25.63 -0.66
CA SER A 45 10.91 -25.48 -0.14
C SER A 45 10.41 -24.03 -0.23
N PRO A 46 9.09 -23.81 -0.35
CA PRO A 46 8.52 -22.47 -0.39
C PRO A 46 8.69 -21.74 0.95
N THR A 47 8.69 -20.40 0.91
CA THR A 47 8.67 -19.57 2.12
C THR A 47 7.23 -19.39 2.59
N ILE A 48 6.98 -19.64 3.87
CA ILE A 48 5.70 -19.32 4.52
C ILE A 48 5.94 -18.10 5.40
N THR A 49 5.19 -17.01 5.18
CA THR A 49 5.38 -15.75 5.91
C THR A 49 4.07 -15.04 6.22
N LYS A 50 4.08 -14.21 7.27
CA LYS A 50 3.07 -13.19 7.57
C LYS A 50 3.62 -11.78 7.43
N ASP A 51 4.88 -11.62 7.05
CA ASP A 51 5.48 -10.31 6.85
C ASP A 51 5.00 -9.70 5.52
N GLY A 52 4.24 -8.60 5.62
CA GLY A 52 3.71 -7.86 4.47
C GLY A 52 4.80 -7.29 3.57
N VAL A 53 5.98 -6.94 4.11
CA VAL A 53 7.10 -6.41 3.33
C VAL A 53 7.68 -7.49 2.43
N THR A 54 7.94 -8.67 3.01
CA THR A 54 8.42 -9.83 2.25
C THR A 54 7.42 -10.21 1.15
N VAL A 55 6.11 -10.21 1.45
CA VAL A 55 5.07 -10.48 0.45
C VAL A 55 5.07 -9.44 -0.67
N ALA A 56 5.12 -8.13 -0.34
CA ALA A 56 5.11 -7.06 -1.33
C ALA A 56 6.33 -7.09 -2.27
N LYS A 57 7.49 -7.54 -1.76
CA LYS A 57 8.74 -7.63 -2.54
C LYS A 57 8.69 -8.69 -3.65
N GLU A 58 7.97 -9.78 -3.44
CA GLU A 58 7.84 -10.87 -4.41
C GLU A 58 6.77 -10.62 -5.48
N ILE A 59 6.01 -9.52 -5.40
CA ILE A 59 4.93 -9.25 -6.34
C ILE A 59 5.45 -8.49 -7.56
N GLU A 60 5.43 -9.20 -8.69
CA GLU A 60 5.67 -8.67 -10.02
C GLU A 60 4.54 -9.14 -10.94
N LEU A 61 3.90 -8.20 -11.65
CA LEU A 61 2.76 -8.49 -12.51
C LEU A 61 3.18 -8.55 -13.98
N PRO A 62 2.60 -9.46 -14.79
CA PRO A 62 2.98 -9.62 -16.19
C PRO A 62 2.52 -8.45 -17.06
N ASP A 63 1.38 -7.83 -16.73
CA ASP A 63 0.94 -6.61 -17.41
C ASP A 63 1.76 -5.41 -16.92
N PRO A 64 2.45 -4.67 -17.82
CA PRO A 64 3.33 -3.58 -17.41
C PRO A 64 2.63 -2.44 -16.65
N TYR A 65 1.37 -2.13 -17.01
CA TYR A 65 0.62 -1.03 -16.39
C TYR A 65 0.08 -1.42 -15.02
N GLU A 66 -0.42 -2.65 -14.88
CA GLU A 66 -0.74 -3.19 -13.56
C GLU A 66 0.51 -3.31 -12.69
N ASN A 67 1.64 -3.76 -13.26
CA ASN A 67 2.89 -3.84 -12.52
C ASN A 67 3.33 -2.46 -12.02
N MET A 68 3.23 -1.41 -12.83
CA MET A 68 3.47 -0.03 -12.37
C MET A 68 2.62 0.33 -11.15
N GLY A 69 1.32 0.00 -11.16
CA GLY A 69 0.43 0.21 -10.01
C GLY A 69 0.87 -0.56 -8.76
N ALA A 70 1.29 -1.82 -8.93
CA ALA A 70 1.84 -2.61 -7.83
C ALA A 70 3.16 -2.00 -7.30
N GLN A 71 4.08 -1.60 -8.18
CA GLN A 71 5.36 -1.01 -7.77
C GLN A 71 5.18 0.28 -6.97
N LEU A 72 4.20 1.12 -7.30
CA LEU A 72 3.89 2.35 -6.55
C LEU A 72 3.48 2.04 -5.10
N ILE A 73 2.67 1.00 -4.87
CA ILE A 73 2.27 0.60 -3.51
C ILE A 73 3.42 -0.10 -2.77
N LYS A 74 4.25 -0.86 -3.50
CA LYS A 74 5.46 -1.46 -2.93
C LYS A 74 6.39 -0.38 -2.37
N GLU A 75 6.51 0.75 -3.06
CA GLU A 75 7.30 1.90 -2.59
C GLU A 75 6.74 2.49 -1.29
N VAL A 76 5.41 2.64 -1.18
CA VAL A 76 4.74 3.06 0.08
C VAL A 76 5.12 2.11 1.22
N SER A 77 4.97 0.80 1.02
CA SER A 77 5.28 -0.20 2.05
C SER A 77 6.77 -0.20 2.45
N SER A 78 7.68 -0.05 1.48
CA SER A 78 9.13 -0.04 1.73
C SER A 78 9.54 1.20 2.51
N LYS A 79 9.01 2.37 2.13
CA LYS A 79 9.36 3.63 2.79
C LYS A 79 8.88 3.68 4.24
N THR A 80 7.71 3.11 4.52
CA THR A 80 7.22 2.95 5.89
C THR A 80 8.14 2.06 6.71
N SER A 81 8.61 0.94 6.14
CA SER A 81 9.57 0.05 6.79
C SER A 81 10.86 0.78 7.16
N ASP A 82 11.39 1.60 6.26
CA ASP A 82 12.65 2.32 6.47
C ASP A 82 12.56 3.38 7.59
N ILE A 83 11.38 4.00 7.76
CA ILE A 83 11.17 5.08 8.73
C ILE A 83 10.79 4.53 10.10
N ALA A 84 9.88 3.55 10.14
CA ALA A 84 9.24 3.10 11.37
C ALA A 84 9.58 1.66 11.78
N GLY A 85 10.10 0.83 10.86
CA GLY A 85 10.36 -0.59 11.10
C GLY A 85 9.11 -1.48 11.19
N ASP A 86 7.91 -0.90 11.21
CA ASP A 86 6.61 -1.59 11.27
C ASP A 86 5.53 -0.74 10.56
N GLY A 87 4.31 -1.29 10.39
CA GLY A 87 3.15 -0.58 9.84
C GLY A 87 3.02 -0.66 8.32
N THR A 88 3.84 -1.49 7.66
CA THR A 88 3.91 -1.60 6.19
C THR A 88 2.62 -2.15 5.58
N THR A 89 2.00 -3.13 6.24
CA THR A 89 0.68 -3.65 5.85
C THR A 89 -0.41 -2.60 6.04
N THR A 90 -0.36 -1.84 7.14
CA THR A 90 -1.29 -0.72 7.39
C THR A 90 -1.17 0.36 6.32
N ALA A 91 0.06 0.76 5.98
CA ALA A 91 0.32 1.74 4.93
C ALA A 91 -0.21 1.28 3.56
N THR A 92 -0.02 0.00 3.24
CA THR A 92 -0.52 -0.62 2.01
C THR A 92 -2.05 -0.58 1.92
N VAL A 93 -2.75 -0.92 3.01
CA VAL A 93 -4.21 -0.91 3.08
C VAL A 93 -4.77 0.51 2.95
N LEU A 94 -4.15 1.49 3.63
CA LEU A 94 -4.54 2.89 3.54
C LEU A 94 -4.31 3.44 2.12
N ALA A 95 -3.19 3.10 1.48
CA ALA A 95 -2.89 3.52 0.12
C ALA A 95 -3.89 2.93 -0.91
N GLU A 96 -4.25 1.64 -0.80
CA GLU A 96 -5.29 1.01 -1.61
C GLU A 96 -6.62 1.77 -1.48
N ALA A 97 -7.06 2.04 -0.25
CA ALA A 97 -8.33 2.68 0.03
C ALA A 97 -8.38 4.12 -0.52
N ILE A 98 -7.35 4.93 -0.22
CA ILE A 98 -7.27 6.32 -0.69
C ILE A 98 -7.22 6.38 -2.21
N TYR A 99 -6.44 5.51 -2.85
CA TYR A 99 -6.33 5.49 -4.31
C TYR A 99 -7.64 5.06 -4.98
N SER A 100 -8.30 4.01 -4.48
CA SER A 100 -9.58 3.51 -5.00
C SER A 100 -10.68 4.57 -4.91
N GLU A 101 -10.87 5.17 -3.74
CA GLU A 101 -11.90 6.21 -3.55
C GLU A 101 -11.55 7.51 -4.27
N GLY A 102 -10.27 7.89 -4.31
CA GLY A 102 -9.81 9.02 -5.11
C GLY A 102 -10.13 8.84 -6.59
N LEU A 103 -9.83 7.66 -7.13
CA LEU A 103 -10.13 7.34 -8.53
C LEU A 103 -11.63 7.36 -8.82
N ARG A 104 -12.46 6.80 -7.92
CA ARG A 104 -13.92 6.86 -8.04
C ARG A 104 -14.43 8.31 -8.17
N ASN A 105 -13.92 9.22 -7.34
CA ASN A 105 -14.30 10.63 -7.41
C ASN A 105 -13.80 11.31 -8.68
N VAL A 106 -12.59 11.00 -9.14
CA VAL A 106 -12.07 11.51 -10.42
C VAL A 106 -12.93 11.05 -11.59
N THR A 107 -13.34 9.78 -11.61
CA THR A 107 -14.26 9.26 -12.64
C THR A 107 -15.63 9.94 -12.57
N ALA A 108 -16.08 10.38 -11.39
CA ALA A 108 -17.29 11.18 -11.23
C ALA A 108 -17.12 12.67 -11.65
N GLY A 109 -15.95 13.06 -12.17
CA GLY A 109 -15.68 14.42 -12.67
C GLY A 109 -15.03 15.36 -11.66
N ALA A 110 -14.66 14.88 -10.47
CA ALA A 110 -13.95 15.71 -9.50
C ALA A 110 -12.54 16.06 -9.98
N ASN A 111 -12.09 17.28 -9.65
CA ASN A 111 -10.74 17.74 -9.99
C ASN A 111 -9.68 17.00 -9.15
N PRO A 112 -8.73 16.25 -9.77
CA PRO A 112 -7.73 15.45 -9.04
C PRO A 112 -6.84 16.28 -8.11
N THR A 113 -6.43 17.48 -8.53
CA THR A 113 -5.58 18.37 -7.73
C THR A 113 -6.31 18.87 -6.47
N SER A 114 -7.61 19.12 -6.59
CA SER A 114 -8.44 19.54 -5.46
C SER A 114 -8.65 18.41 -4.46
N LEU A 115 -8.88 17.17 -4.95
CA LEU A 115 -8.94 15.98 -4.11
C LEU A 115 -7.63 15.75 -3.36
N GLN A 116 -6.49 15.81 -4.06
CA GLN A 116 -5.17 15.68 -3.45
C GLN A 116 -4.95 16.71 -2.33
N ARG A 117 -5.32 17.98 -2.57
CA ARG A 117 -5.22 19.04 -1.56
C ARG A 117 -6.08 18.73 -0.32
N GLY A 118 -7.29 18.19 -0.53
CA GLY A 118 -8.16 17.75 0.56
C GLY A 118 -7.55 16.61 1.39
N ILE A 119 -7.00 15.60 0.71
CA ILE A 119 -6.32 14.46 1.35
C ILE A 119 -5.13 14.93 2.19
N LEU A 120 -4.31 15.85 1.67
CA LEU A 120 -3.15 16.39 2.40
C LEU A 120 -3.58 17.13 3.67
N LYS A 121 -4.58 18.02 3.56
CA LYS A 121 -5.12 18.73 4.73
C LYS A 121 -5.70 17.79 5.79
N ALA A 122 -6.44 16.76 5.37
CA ALA A 122 -6.97 15.76 6.28
C ALA A 122 -5.84 14.97 6.97
N THR A 123 -4.80 14.61 6.21
CA THR A 123 -3.62 13.90 6.73
C THR A 123 -2.91 14.75 7.78
N GLU A 124 -2.67 16.04 7.52
CA GLU A 124 -2.06 16.95 8.48
C GLU A 124 -2.85 17.05 9.78
N ALA A 125 -4.18 17.20 9.69
CA ALA A 125 -5.06 17.25 10.86
C ALA A 125 -5.04 15.94 11.67
N ILE A 126 -5.07 14.79 10.99
CA ILE A 126 -4.99 13.48 11.64
C ILE A 126 -3.64 13.30 12.34
N VAL A 127 -2.53 13.65 11.68
CA VAL A 127 -1.18 13.56 12.27
C VAL A 127 -1.06 14.47 13.50
N ALA A 128 -1.61 15.68 13.45
CA ALA A 128 -1.65 16.57 14.61
C ALA A 128 -2.43 15.94 15.77
N LYS A 129 -3.59 15.34 15.49
CA LYS A 129 -4.39 14.67 16.52
C LYS A 129 -3.71 13.43 17.10
N LEU A 130 -3.04 12.63 16.27
CA LEU A 130 -2.27 11.46 16.71
C LEU A 130 -1.15 11.85 17.68
N LYS A 131 -0.48 12.99 17.45
CA LYS A 131 0.52 13.52 18.38
C LYS A 131 -0.10 13.94 19.72
N GLU A 132 -1.29 14.54 19.69
CA GLU A 132 -2.00 14.98 20.89
C GLU A 132 -2.44 13.80 21.78
N ILE A 133 -2.89 12.70 21.17
CA ILE A 133 -3.34 11.50 21.91
C ILE A 133 -2.21 10.50 22.20
N SER A 134 -0.99 10.79 21.73
CA SER A 134 0.18 9.94 21.95
C SER A 134 0.56 9.92 23.43
N THR A 135 0.87 8.74 23.96
CA THR A 135 1.34 8.58 25.34
C THR A 135 2.85 8.28 25.32
N PRO A 136 3.69 9.09 26.00
CA PRO A 136 5.11 8.80 26.11
C PRO A 136 5.35 7.49 26.87
N VAL A 137 6.19 6.62 26.31
CA VAL A 137 6.65 5.39 26.96
C VAL A 137 7.69 5.75 28.02
N LYS A 138 7.41 5.44 29.29
CA LYS A 138 8.27 5.81 30.43
C LYS A 138 9.12 4.66 30.95
N ASP A 139 8.69 3.41 30.72
CA ASP A 139 9.44 2.23 31.11
C ASP A 139 9.42 1.14 30.03
N SER A 140 10.27 0.13 30.18
CA SER A 140 10.35 -1.00 29.25
C SER A 140 9.25 -2.05 29.42
N LYS A 141 8.51 -2.04 30.54
CA LYS A 141 7.34 -2.90 30.80
C LYS A 141 6.10 -2.43 30.06
N GLU A 142 6.02 -1.15 29.68
CA GLU A 142 4.95 -0.58 28.84
C GLU A 142 5.01 -1.08 27.38
N VAL A 143 6.12 -1.72 26.98
CA VAL A 143 6.37 -2.20 25.60
C VAL A 143 6.46 -3.74 25.50
N ALA A 144 6.58 -4.43 26.64
CA ALA A 144 6.86 -5.87 26.74
C ALA A 144 5.61 -6.73 26.96
#